data_AF-A0A0S8HDW7-F1
#
_entry.id   AF-A0A0S8HDW7-F1
#
_cell.length_a   1.000
_cell.length_b   1.000
_cell.length_c   1.000
_cell.angle_alpha   90.00
_cell.angle_beta   90.00
_cell.angle_gamma   90.00
#
_symmetry.space_group_name_H-M   'P 1'
#
loop_
_entity.id
_entity.type
_entity.pdbx_description
1 polymer ?
#
loop_
_entity_poly.entity_id
_entity_poly.type
_entity_poly.pdbx_seq_one_letter_code
_entity_poly.pdbx_strand_id
1 'polypeptide(L)' 'MQTEIRSIDSIKPYQNNPRHSEAAVDAVAKSIRQFGFQQPIVVDTEDVIAVGHTR' A
#
# COMPACT_ATOMS: atom_id res chain seq x y z
N MET A 1 -14.55 9.39 5.41
CA MET A 1 -13.29 8.81 4.93
C MET A 1 -12.52 9.92 4.23
N GLN A 2 -11.31 10.23 4.69
CA GLN A 2 -10.45 11.27 4.11
C GLN A 2 -9.30 10.59 3.36
N THR A 3 -8.93 11.14 2.21
CA THR A 3 -7.81 10.65 1.39
C THR A 3 -6.89 11.82 1.09
N GLU A 4 -5.59 11.60 1.20
CA GLU A 4 -4.56 12.60 0.90
C GLU A 4 -3.36 11.94 0.21
N ILE A 5 -2.60 12.73 -0.53
CA ILE A 5 -1.32 12.29 -1.09
C ILE A 5 -0.25 12.50 -0.04
N ARG A 6 0.50 11.43 0.27
CA ARG A 6 1.59 11.46 1.25
C ARG A 6 2.89 10.94 0.66
N SER A 7 3.99 11.32 1.30
CA SER A 7 5.31 10.78 0.98
C SER A 7 5.36 9.30 1.35
N ILE A 8 5.90 8.47 0.46
CA ILE A 8 6.09 7.03 0.73
C ILE A 8 6.99 6.83 1.97
N ASP A 9 7.98 7.69 2.17
CA ASP A 9 8.92 7.63 3.30
C ASP A 9 8.27 7.91 4.66
N SER A 10 7.05 8.47 4.66
CA SER A 10 6.27 8.68 5.90
C SER A 10 5.49 7.45 6.34
N ILE A 11 5.34 6.44 5.48
CA ILE A 11 4.49 5.28 5.71
C ILE A 11 5.32 4.09 6.19
N LYS A 12 4.86 3.41 7.24
CA LYS A 12 5.55 2.29 7.87
C LYS A 12 4.85 0.96 7.55
N PRO A 13 5.58 -0.08 7.13
CA PRO A 13 4.98 -1.40 7.00
C PRO A 13 4.63 -1.97 8.38
N TYR A 14 3.52 -2.70 8.44
CA TYR A 14 3.20 -3.48 9.64
C TYR A 14 4.18 -4.65 9.80
N GLN A 15 4.88 -4.67 10.93
CA GLN A 15 5.96 -5.63 11.23
C GLN A 15 5.51 -7.10 11.21
N ASN A 16 4.26 -7.39 11.60
CA ASN A 16 3.74 -8.76 11.72
C ASN A 16 2.75 -9.09 10.59
N ASN A 17 2.94 -8.52 9.39
CA ASN A 17 2.07 -8.84 8.25
C ASN A 17 2.23 -10.32 7.88
N PRO A 18 1.19 -11.16 8.04
CA PRO A 18 1.31 -12.60 7.79
C PRO A 18 1.24 -12.95 6.30
N ARG A 19 1.01 -11.98 5.41
CA ARG A 19 0.91 -12.22 3.97
C ARG A 19 2.27 -12.31 3.31
N HIS A 20 2.44 -13.35 2.51
CA HIS A 20 3.47 -13.46 1.48
C HIS A 20 2.85 -13.05 0.15
N SER A 21 3.31 -11.95 -0.44
CA SER A 21 2.71 -11.33 -1.64
C SER A 21 3.69 -11.18 -2.81
N GLU A 22 4.87 -11.78 -2.72
CA GLU A 22 5.99 -11.63 -3.65
C GLU A 22 5.56 -11.94 -5.10
N ALA A 23 4.75 -12.98 -5.30
CA ALA A 23 4.24 -13.36 -6.62
C ALA A 23 3.23 -12.36 -7.21
N ALA A 24 2.57 -11.54 -6.38
CA ALA A 24 1.56 -10.58 -6.82
C ALA A 24 2.13 -9.18 -7.10
N VAL A 25 3.31 -8.85 -6.59
CA VAL A 25 3.94 -7.51 -6.71
C VAL A 25 4.03 -7.07 -8.16
N ASP A 26 4.54 -7.92 -9.04
CA ASP A 26 4.74 -7.58 -10.45
C ASP A 26 3.43 -7.27 -11.17
N ALA A 27 2.37 -8.04 -10.90
CA ALA A 27 1.06 -7.83 -11.49
C ALA A 27 0.43 -6.52 -10.99
N VAL A 28 0.53 -6.25 -9.68
CA VAL A 28 0.02 -5.02 -9.07
C VAL A 28 0.77 -3.79 -9.59
N ALA A 29 2.10 -3.84 -9.65
CA ALA A 29 2.91 -2.74 -10.17
C ALA A 29 2.62 -2.46 -11.65
N LYS A 30 2.41 -3.49 -12.48
CA LYS A 30 1.98 -3.32 -13.88
C LYS A 30 0.62 -2.64 -13.98
N SER A 31 -0.35 -3.05 -13.14
CA SER A 31 -1.68 -2.44 -13.09
C SER A 31 -1.63 -0.96 -12.69
N ILE A 32 -0.88 -0.61 -11.64
CA ILE A 32 -0.72 0.77 -11.19
C ILE A 32 -0.06 1.63 -12.28
N ARG A 33 0.93 1.11 -13.02
CA ARG A 33 1.54 1.83 -14.14
C ARG A 33 0.56 2.07 -15.29
N GLN A 34 -0.31 1.12 -15.57
CA GLN A 34 -1.26 1.20 -16.70
C GLN A 34 -2.49 2.05 -16.39
N PHE A 35 -3.00 1.99 -15.16
CA PHE A 35 -4.29 2.57 -14.79
C PHE A 35 -4.22 3.63 -13.69
N GLY A 36 -3.03 3.86 -13.13
CA GLY A 36 -2.82 4.72 -11.98
C GLY A 36 -3.19 4.06 -10.65
N PHE A 37 -2.90 4.77 -9.56
CA PHE A 37 -3.16 4.32 -8.19
C PHE A 37 -4.60 4.63 -7.76
N GLN A 38 -5.55 3.81 -8.21
CA GLN A 38 -6.99 4.05 -8.04
C GLN A 38 -7.52 3.72 -6.64
N GLN A 39 -6.80 2.90 -5.87
CA GLN A 39 -7.26 2.40 -4.57
C GLN A 39 -6.21 2.70 -3.50
N PRO A 40 -6.45 3.72 -2.65
CA PRO A 40 -5.55 4.07 -1.57
C PRO A 40 -5.25 2.90 -0.62
N ILE A 41 -4.08 2.95 0.01
CA ILE A 41 -3.80 2.13 1.19
C ILE A 41 -4.50 2.75 2.41
N VAL A 42 -4.74 1.93 3.42
CA VAL A 42 -5.26 2.39 4.71
C VAL A 42 -4.13 2.29 5.73
N VAL A 43 -3.90 3.37 6.45
CA VAL A 43 -2.94 3.45 7.53
C VAL A 43 -3.65 3.81 8.84
N ASP A 44 -3.06 3.45 9.95
CA ASP A 44 -3.50 3.91 11.27
C ASP A 44 -2.97 5.31 11.61
N THR A 45 -3.19 5.74 12.85
CA THR A 45 -2.78 7.07 13.35
C THR A 45 -1.26 7.22 13.50
N GLU A 46 -0.49 6.14 13.41
CA GLU A 46 0.98 6.14 13.51
C GLU A 46 1.67 5.92 12.16
N ASP A 47 0.89 6.04 11.08
CA ASP A 47 1.29 5.82 9.68
C ASP A 47 1.64 4.38 9.34
N VAL A 48 1.14 3.41 10.13
CA VAL A 48 1.37 1.98 9.88
C VAL A 48 0.30 1.43 8.93
N ILE A 49 0.74 0.71 7.89
CA ILE A 49 -0.18 0.11 6.90
C ILE A 49 -1.08 -0.93 7.58
N ALA A 50 -2.38 -0.67 7.58
CA ALA A 50 -3.42 -1.62 7.99
C ALA A 50 -3.93 -2.43 6.80
N VAL A 51 -4.05 -1.81 5.61
CA VAL A 51 -4.55 -2.45 4.39
C VAL A 51 -3.74 -2.02 3.17
N GLY A 52 -3.36 -3.02 2.36
CA GLY A 52 -2.83 -2.80 1.02
C GLY A 52 -1.31 -2.92 0.88
N HIS A 53 -0.62 -3.66 1.76
CA HIS A 53 0.85 -3.87 1.72
C HIS A 53 1.46 -4.29 0.37
N THR A 54 0.67 -4.88 -0.53
CA THR A 54 1.14 -5.29 -1.86
C THR A 54 1.17 -4.15 -2.89
N ARG A 55 0.43 -3.05 -2.64
CA ARG A 55 0.25 -1.93 -3.58
C ARG A 55 1.31 -0.85 -3.36
#